data_AF-A0A8T0CKC3-F1
#
_entry.id   AF-A0A8T0CKC3-F1
#
_cell.length_a   1.000
_cell.length_b   1.000
_cell.length_c   1.000
_cell.angle_alpha   90.00
_cell.angle_beta   90.00
_cell.angle_gamma   90.00
#
_symmetry.space_group_name_H-M   'P 1'
#
loop_
_entity.id
_entity.type
_entity.pdbx_description
1 polymer ?
#
loop_
_entity_poly.entity_id
_entity_poly.type
_entity_poly.pdbx_seq_one_letter_code
_entity_poly.pdbx_strand_id
1 'polypeptide(L)' 'MGGKDYVLKFPGIEEYIRSEKVKELVPRLEIVFSPEGTHFIQEQFPNEVNQLILNFLEKHI' A
#
# COMPACT_ATOMS: atom_id res chain seq x y z
N MET A 1 -1.72 0.78 -0.34
CA MET A 1 -2.17 1.91 0.50
C MET A 1 -3.21 2.72 -0.25
N GLY A 2 -4.22 3.20 0.47
CA GLY A 2 -5.11 4.24 -0.04
C GLY A 2 -4.37 5.56 -0.20
N GLY A 3 -4.44 6.18 -1.38
CA GLY A 3 -3.79 7.46 -1.66
C GLY A 3 -4.36 8.63 -0.84
N LYS A 4 -5.55 8.46 -0.27
CA LYS A 4 -6.24 9.40 0.61
C LYS A 4 -6.30 8.91 2.07
N ASP A 5 -5.52 7.88 2.42
CA ASP A 5 -5.43 7.39 3.80
C ASP A 5 -4.93 8.50 4.73
N TYR A 6 -5.59 8.64 5.89
CA TYR A 6 -5.23 9.61 6.92
C TYR A 6 -3.78 9.43 7.41
N VAL A 7 -3.26 8.19 7.41
CA VAL A 7 -1.89 7.92 7.85
C VAL A 7 -0.84 8.70 7.06
N LEU A 8 -1.12 9.00 5.78
CA LEU A 8 -0.21 9.77 4.92
C LEU A 8 -0.06 11.24 5.37
N LYS A 9 -1.00 11.76 6.16
CA LYS A 9 -0.96 13.13 6.68
C LYS A 9 -0.02 13.29 7.87
N PHE A 10 0.46 12.20 8.47
CA PHE A 10 1.47 12.30 9.52
C PHE A 10 2.80 12.79 8.93
N PRO A 11 3.52 13.70 9.62
CA PRO A 11 4.76 14.28 9.10
C PRO A 11 5.76 13.21 8.64
N GLY A 12 6.22 13.32 7.40
CA GLY A 12 7.25 12.45 6.81
C GLY A 12 6.78 11.06 6.36
N ILE A 13 5.56 10.61 6.70
CA ILE A 13 5.09 9.27 6.32
C ILE A 13 4.91 9.14 4.81
N GLU A 14 4.23 10.08 4.18
CA GLU A 14 4.01 10.01 2.72
C GLU A 14 5.34 10.04 1.95
N GLU A 15 6.25 10.93 2.33
CA GLU A 15 7.59 11.01 1.73
C GLU A 15 8.38 9.71 1.94
N TYR A 16 8.40 9.18 3.17
CA TYR A 16 9.14 7.96 3.51
C TYR A 16 8.69 6.74 2.68
N ILE A 17 7.40 6.64 2.38
CA ILE A 17 6.84 5.54 1.59
C ILE A 17 7.04 5.80 0.09
N ARG A 18 6.74 7.00 -0.39
CA ARG A 18 6.82 7.34 -1.83
C ARG A 18 8.24 7.42 -2.36
N SER A 19 9.20 7.81 -1.53
CA SER A 19 10.64 7.78 -1.85
C SER A 19 11.22 6.37 -1.82
N GLU A 20 10.42 5.35 -1.47
CA GLU A 20 10.84 3.97 -1.25
C GLU A 20 11.90 3.78 -0.16
N LYS A 21 12.17 4.81 0.66
CA LYS A 21 13.16 4.75 1.75
C LYS A 21 12.87 3.62 2.74
N VAL A 22 11.61 3.26 2.91
CA VAL A 22 11.20 2.07 3.69
C VAL A 22 11.87 0.76 3.23
N LYS A 23 12.26 0.66 1.95
CA LYS A 23 12.94 -0.53 1.42
C LYS A 23 14.37 -0.68 1.92
N GLU A 24 15.00 0.37 2.46
CA GLU A 24 16.30 0.24 3.14
C GLU A 24 16.22 -0.73 4.33
N LEU A 25 15.06 -0.77 5.00
CA LEU A 25 14.79 -1.69 6.11
C LEU A 25 14.07 -2.97 5.67
N VAL A 26 13.25 -2.89 4.61
CA VAL A 26 12.49 -4.03 4.05
C VAL A 26 12.76 -4.17 2.53
N PRO A 27 13.91 -4.74 2.11
CA PRO A 27 14.38 -4.64 0.72
C PRO A 27 13.49 -5.26 -0.35
N ARG A 28 12.63 -6.21 0.03
CA ARG A 28 11.71 -6.91 -0.89
C ARG A 28 10.27 -6.41 -0.81
N LEU A 29 10.03 -5.25 -0.16
CA LEU A 29 8.68 -4.68 -0.06
C LEU A 29 8.17 -4.27 -1.45
N GLU A 30 7.01 -4.79 -1.83
CA GLU A 30 6.24 -4.34 -2.99
C GLU A 30 5.16 -3.33 -2.50
N ILE A 31 5.05 -2.17 -3.16
CA ILE A 31 4.11 -1.11 -2.75
C ILE A 31 3.12 -0.84 -3.88
N VAL A 32 1.83 -0.90 -3.56
CA VAL A 32 0.74 -0.53 -4.47
C VAL A 32 -0.02 0.65 -3.87
N PHE A 33 -0.28 1.68 -4.68
CA PHE A 33 -1.11 2.83 -4.32
C PHE A 33 -2.42 2.79 -5.10
N SER A 34 -3.54 2.90 -4.38
CA SER A 34 -4.85 3.11 -4.97
C SER A 34 -5.22 4.58 -4.79
N PRO A 35 -5.19 5.42 -5.85
CA PRO A 35 -5.31 6.87 -5.72
C PRO A 35 -6.55 7.34 -4.95
N GLU A 36 -7.67 6.63 -5.10
CA GLU A 36 -8.95 6.97 -4.47
C GLU A 36 -9.22 6.22 -3.16
N GLY A 37 -8.34 5.28 -2.79
CA GLY A 37 -8.47 4.52 -1.54
C GLY A 37 -8.25 5.40 -0.32
N THR A 38 -9.07 5.19 0.71
CA THR A 38 -8.95 5.82 2.02
C THR A 38 -8.37 4.84 3.04
N HIS A 39 -8.57 5.09 4.35
CA HIS A 39 -8.03 4.26 5.42
C HIS A 39 -8.54 2.81 5.41
N PHE A 40 -9.82 2.60 5.06
CA PHE A 40 -10.43 1.28 4.98
C PHE A 40 -10.55 0.81 3.52
N ILE A 41 -9.45 0.85 2.77
CA ILE A 41 -9.44 0.49 1.34
C ILE A 41 -9.95 -0.93 1.06
N GLN A 42 -9.70 -1.87 1.97
CA GLN A 42 -10.19 -3.25 1.87
C GLN A 42 -11.73 -3.34 1.94
N GLU A 43 -12.39 -2.39 2.59
CA GLU A 43 -13.86 -2.31 2.65
C GLU A 43 -14.40 -1.46 1.49
N GLN A 44 -13.67 -0.41 1.09
CA GLN A 44 -14.03 0.49 -0.01
C GLN A 44 -13.94 -0.21 -1.38
N PHE A 45 -12.88 -1.00 -1.60
CA PHE A 45 -12.58 -1.69 -2.86
C PHE A 45 -12.18 -3.16 -2.61
N PRO A 46 -13.08 -3.99 -2.08
CA PRO A 46 -12.76 -5.35 -1.66
C PRO A 46 -12.25 -6.22 -2.81
N ASN A 47 -12.79 -6.06 -4.02
CA ASN A 47 -12.35 -6.83 -5.18
C ASN A 47 -10.90 -6.50 -5.58
N GLU A 48 -10.52 -5.21 -5.55
CA GLU A 48 -9.15 -4.79 -5.86
C GLU A 48 -8.18 -5.36 -4.83
N VAL A 49 -8.47 -5.19 -3.54
CA VAL A 49 -7.60 -5.65 -2.46
C VAL A 49 -7.48 -7.17 -2.43
N ASN A 50 -8.58 -7.91 -2.62
CA ASN A 50 -8.56 -9.36 -2.68
C ASN A 50 -7.68 -9.87 -3.82
N GLN A 51 -7.76 -9.26 -5.01
CA GLN A 51 -6.91 -9.64 -6.15
C GLN A 51 -5.43 -9.34 -5.89
N LEU A 52 -5.11 -8.21 -5.25
CA LEU A 52 -3.73 -7.90 -4.87
C LEU A 52 -3.15 -8.95 -3.92
N ILE A 53 -3.93 -9.42 -2.94
CA ILE A 53 -3.50 -10.47 -2.00
C ILE A 53 -3.27 -11.79 -2.73
N LEU A 54 -4.22 -12.23 -3.55
CA LEU A 54 -4.12 -13.50 -4.29
C LEU A 54 -2.90 -13.50 -5.23
N ASN A 55 -2.72 -12.43 -6.01
CA ASN A 55 -1.60 -12.30 -6.94
C ASN A 55 -0.24 -12.28 -6.22
N PHE A 56 -0.17 -11.62 -5.06
CA PHE A 56 1.05 -11.62 -4.26
C PHE A 56 1.40 -13.04 -3.77
N LEU A 57 0.41 -13.77 -3.24
CA LEU A 57 0.63 -15.14 -2.77
C LEU A 57 1.01 -16.08 -3.92
N GLU A 58 0.33 -16.01 -5.06
CA GLU A 58 0.63 -16.86 -6.23
C GLU A 58 2.06 -16.67 -6.75
N LYS A 59 2.58 -15.43 -6.73
CA LYS A 59 3.94 -15.11 -7.17
C LYS A 59 5.04 -15.68 -6.25
N HIS A 60 4.73 -15.96 -4.99
CA HIS A 60 5.71 -16.31 -3.95
C HIS A 60 5.46 -17.67 -3.30
N ILE A 61 4.56 -18.48 -3.88
CA ILE A 61 4.38 -19.92 -3.59
C ILE A 61 5.33 -20.75 -4.44
#